data_AF-A0A1E1W4H1-F1
#
_entry.id   AF-A0A1E1W4H1-F1
#
_cell.length_a   1.000
_cell.length_b   1.000
_cell.length_c   1.000
_cell.angle_alpha   90.00
_cell.angle_beta   90.00
_cell.angle_gamma   90.00
#
_symmetry.space_group_name_H-M   'P 1'
#
loop_
_entity.id
_entity.type
_entity.pdbx_description
1 polymer ?
#
loop_
_entity_poly.entity_id
_entity_poly.type
_entity_poly.pdbx_seq_one_letter_code
_entity_poly.pdbx_strand_id
1 'polypeptide(L)'
;MAASGSEIEDFLNGPLVSWLKSCLPNPESITEYSSLSNGDILHQIYLQIDPEPSYHITKLAGLEDQALTLGKIKNFDAIIKNVKTLYEEELGMTLLVVPECICLGKAPESREGLENMKLLVLLLLGAAVQCPNKELFITRIKELDLELQHSIVECIKQVTDMQTVVLTPDAIDLFQSPTMFNHMRRLAKERDHYLQNWASIVLNEGLYDNDNENKNGKSRSTQNVNQSNGESQHLAVELADWKARLRKQRQELEEKSEQLSECREELEHTKLVLTKLRTDSQEWFNEARKSAGYRDEVDALREKADRCDRLEQEIQRYRDRLADAEYYKTRVTELREDNKALMETRDALEEQLLRARKRAEQCLSLEAAMIKLKREANDIALVSFCILCIELKWMIC
;
A
#
# COMPACT_ATOMS: atom_id res chain seq x y z
N MET A 1 -28.05 3.73 30.37
CA MET A 1 -27.93 4.41 31.68
C MET A 1 -27.27 5.77 31.43
N ALA A 2 -27.69 6.81 32.15
CA ALA A 2 -27.01 8.11 32.09
C ALA A 2 -25.56 7.98 32.61
N ALA A 3 -24.64 8.77 32.05
CA ALA A 3 -23.33 8.94 32.66
C ALA A 3 -23.50 9.66 34.01
N SER A 4 -22.70 9.29 35.00
CA SER A 4 -22.66 10.03 36.26
C SER A 4 -22.07 11.41 36.06
N GLY A 5 -22.47 12.39 36.88
CA GLY A 5 -21.91 13.75 36.82
C GLY A 5 -20.38 13.77 36.96
N SER A 6 -19.84 12.89 37.81
CA SER A 6 -18.39 12.70 37.95
C SER A 6 -17.72 12.21 36.67
N GLU A 7 -18.30 11.26 35.93
CA GLU A 7 -17.71 10.78 34.66
C GLU A 7 -17.64 11.89 33.61
N ILE A 8 -18.65 12.78 33.58
CA ILE A 8 -18.69 13.93 32.67
C ILE A 8 -17.65 14.98 33.10
N GLU A 9 -17.56 15.28 34.40
CA GLU A 9 -16.56 16.20 34.94
C GLU A 9 -15.13 15.70 34.71
N ASP A 10 -14.86 14.40 34.92
CA ASP A 10 -13.57 13.77 34.66
C ASP A 10 -13.20 13.87 33.17
N PHE A 11 -14.17 13.71 32.27
CA PHE A 11 -13.93 13.90 30.84
C PHE A 11 -13.63 15.36 30.49
N LEU A 12 -14.42 16.31 31.02
CA LEU A 12 -14.26 17.75 30.76
C LEU A 12 -12.93 18.31 31.27
N ASN A 13 -12.43 17.77 32.39
CA ASN A 13 -11.13 18.13 32.96
C ASN A 13 -9.99 17.22 32.47
N GLY A 14 -10.30 16.25 31.62
CA GLY A 14 -9.35 15.25 31.14
C GLY A 14 -8.42 15.75 30.02
N PRO A 15 -7.49 14.89 29.59
CA PRO A 15 -6.49 15.23 28.57
C PRO A 15 -7.09 15.58 27.21
N LEU A 16 -8.15 14.86 26.80
CA LEU A 16 -8.80 15.05 25.51
C LEU A 16 -9.45 16.44 25.38
N VAL A 17 -10.20 16.88 26.40
CA VAL A 17 -10.86 18.19 26.38
C VAL A 17 -9.84 19.32 26.59
N SER A 18 -8.80 19.10 27.39
CA SER A 18 -7.70 20.05 27.53
C SER A 18 -6.97 20.28 26.21
N TRP A 19 -6.76 19.22 25.41
CA TRP A 19 -6.23 19.34 24.05
C TRP A 19 -7.19 20.07 23.10
N LEU A 20 -8.51 19.79 23.14
CA LEU A 20 -9.48 20.55 22.34
C LEU A 20 -9.38 22.05 22.66
N LYS A 21 -9.36 22.41 23.95
CA LYS A 21 -9.25 23.79 24.42
C LYS A 21 -8.00 24.50 23.91
N SER A 22 -6.84 23.82 23.86
CA SER A 22 -5.60 24.41 23.33
C SER A 22 -5.64 24.68 21.82
N CYS A 23 -6.55 24.03 21.10
CA CYS A 23 -6.73 24.22 19.66
C CYS A 23 -7.74 25.32 19.30
N LEU A 24 -8.42 25.90 20.30
CA LEU A 24 -9.46 26.90 20.08
C LEU A 24 -8.94 28.32 20.34
N PRO A 25 -9.36 29.32 19.54
CA PRO A 25 -9.02 30.72 19.80
C PRO A 25 -9.56 31.22 21.15
N ASN A 26 -10.68 30.67 21.60
CA ASN A 26 -11.30 30.96 22.89
C ASN A 26 -11.53 29.66 23.68
N PRO A 27 -10.63 29.27 24.60
CA PRO A 27 -10.76 28.06 25.41
C PRO A 27 -12.06 27.98 26.23
N GLU A 28 -12.61 29.14 26.58
CA GLU A 28 -13.88 29.28 27.33
C GLU A 28 -15.12 28.93 26.48
N SER A 29 -14.96 28.53 25.22
CA SER A 29 -16.09 28.02 24.43
C SER A 29 -16.55 26.62 24.87
N ILE A 30 -15.74 25.89 25.65
CA ILE A 30 -16.11 24.60 26.25
C ILE A 30 -16.28 24.80 27.76
N THR A 31 -17.45 25.32 28.16
CA THR A 31 -17.82 25.49 29.58
C THR A 31 -18.51 24.26 30.15
N GLU A 32 -19.34 23.60 29.33
CA GLU A 32 -20.13 22.44 29.72
C GLU A 32 -20.12 21.38 28.63
N TYR A 33 -20.50 20.15 28.97
CA TYR A 33 -20.51 19.03 28.02
C TYR A 33 -21.48 19.27 26.85
N SER A 34 -22.56 20.01 27.09
CA SER A 34 -23.54 20.39 26.05
C SER A 34 -22.89 21.17 24.89
N SER A 35 -21.78 21.90 25.14
CA SER A 35 -21.07 22.69 24.13
C SER A 35 -20.50 21.84 23.00
N LEU A 36 -20.25 20.54 23.25
CA LEU A 36 -19.78 19.59 22.25
C LEU A 36 -20.94 18.91 21.48
N SER A 37 -22.17 19.01 21.98
CA SER A 37 -23.31 18.21 21.50
C SER A 37 -23.85 18.57 20.11
N ASN A 38 -23.45 19.72 19.56
CA ASN A 38 -23.84 20.15 18.21
C ASN A 38 -22.82 19.77 17.14
N GLY A 39 -21.61 19.36 17.55
CA GLY A 39 -20.50 19.04 16.66
C GLY A 39 -19.73 20.25 16.12
N ASP A 40 -20.17 21.49 16.35
CA ASP A 40 -19.55 22.71 15.80
C ASP A 40 -18.06 22.83 16.19
N ILE A 41 -17.75 22.65 17.47
CA ILE A 41 -16.36 22.73 17.99
C ILE A 41 -15.49 21.63 17.40
N LEU A 42 -16.02 20.40 17.31
CA LEU A 42 -15.30 19.26 16.75
C LEU A 42 -15.03 19.45 15.26
N HIS A 43 -16.00 19.98 14.53
CA HIS A 43 -15.86 20.31 13.12
C HIS A 43 -14.86 21.45 12.90
N GLN A 44 -14.88 22.49 13.74
CA GLN A 44 -13.89 23.57 13.69
C GLN A 44 -12.47 23.04 13.88
N ILE A 45 -12.27 22.06 14.76
CA ILE A 45 -10.97 21.43 14.96
C ILE A 45 -10.63 20.51 13.78
N TYR A 46 -11.59 19.74 13.26
CA TYR A 46 -11.41 18.98 12.03
C TYR A 46 -10.88 19.87 10.89
N LEU A 47 -11.46 21.05 10.68
CA LEU A 47 -11.05 21.99 9.62
C LEU A 47 -9.60 22.51 9.78
N GLN A 48 -9.02 22.44 10.99
CA GLN A 48 -7.59 22.74 11.19
C GLN A 48 -6.69 21.57 10.79
N ILE A 49 -7.21 20.34 10.82
CA ILE A 49 -6.53 19.10 10.44
C ILE A 49 -6.60 18.92 8.92
N ASP A 50 -7.81 19.03 8.37
CA ASP A 50 -8.12 18.93 6.95
C ASP A 50 -9.11 20.05 6.55
N PRO A 51 -8.66 21.07 5.79
CA PRO A 51 -9.48 22.23 5.43
C PRO A 51 -10.50 21.95 4.32
N GLU A 52 -10.46 20.79 3.65
CA GLU A 52 -11.33 20.46 2.51
C GLU A 52 -12.22 19.23 2.79
N PRO A 53 -13.15 19.30 3.77
CA PRO A 53 -13.99 18.17 4.12
C PRO A 53 -14.93 17.75 2.98
N SER A 54 -15.09 16.45 2.80
CA SER A 54 -16.08 15.89 1.86
C SER A 54 -17.53 16.09 2.33
N TYR A 55 -17.75 16.08 3.65
CA TYR A 55 -19.07 16.20 4.26
C TYR A 55 -19.15 17.44 5.15
N HIS A 56 -20.27 18.16 5.07
CA HIS A 56 -20.44 19.45 5.74
C HIS A 56 -21.53 19.37 6.81
N ILE A 57 -21.29 20.01 7.95
CA ILE A 57 -22.30 20.17 9.01
C ILE A 57 -23.30 21.26 8.65
N THR A 58 -24.47 21.25 9.30
CA THR A 58 -25.50 22.27 9.16
C THR A 58 -25.64 23.05 10.46
N LYS A 59 -25.91 24.36 10.38
CA LYS A 59 -26.21 25.17 11.57
C LYS A 59 -27.53 24.73 12.18
N LEU A 60 -27.53 24.51 13.49
CA LEU A 60 -28.70 24.02 14.24
C LEU A 60 -29.55 25.12 14.88
N ALA A 61 -29.17 26.40 14.71
CA ALA A 61 -29.88 27.53 15.28
C ALA A 61 -31.33 27.60 14.78
N GLY A 62 -32.29 27.66 15.71
CA GLY A 62 -33.72 27.72 15.41
C GLY A 62 -34.39 26.36 15.15
N LEU A 63 -33.66 25.25 15.27
CA LEU A 63 -34.25 23.91 15.29
C LEU A 63 -34.62 23.51 16.73
N GLU A 64 -35.75 22.84 16.88
CA GLU A 64 -36.26 22.36 18.17
C GLU A 64 -36.60 20.86 18.09
N ASP A 65 -36.70 20.23 19.27
CA ASP A 65 -37.14 18.85 19.47
C ASP A 65 -36.52 17.82 18.51
N GLN A 66 -37.36 17.18 17.70
CA GLN A 66 -36.97 16.12 16.78
C GLN A 66 -36.08 16.66 15.65
N ALA A 67 -36.35 17.86 15.14
CA ALA A 67 -35.55 18.47 14.09
C ALA A 67 -34.13 18.80 14.59
N LEU A 68 -34.02 19.31 15.83
CA LEU A 68 -32.73 19.54 16.46
C LEU A 68 -31.96 18.21 16.63
N THR A 69 -32.64 17.17 17.11
CA THR A 69 -32.04 15.84 17.31
C THR A 69 -31.52 15.25 15.99
N LEU A 70 -32.34 15.25 14.94
CA LEU A 70 -31.91 14.78 13.61
C LEU A 70 -30.77 15.63 13.03
N GLY A 71 -30.80 16.95 13.27
CA GLY A 71 -29.71 17.85 12.91
C GLY A 71 -28.39 17.50 13.59
N LYS A 72 -28.41 17.19 14.90
CA LYS A 72 -27.23 16.71 15.64
C LYS A 72 -26.69 15.40 15.06
N ILE A 73 -27.57 14.41 14.82
CA ILE A 73 -27.18 13.12 14.21
C ILE A 73 -26.50 13.35 12.86
N LYS A 74 -27.07 14.21 12.01
CA LYS A 74 -26.50 14.56 10.71
C LYS A 74 -25.13 15.22 10.82
N ASN A 75 -24.95 16.14 11.77
CA ASN A 75 -23.66 16.79 12.00
C ASN A 75 -22.59 15.78 12.44
N PHE A 76 -22.90 14.91 13.40
CA PHE A 76 -21.96 13.87 13.82
C PHE A 76 -21.67 12.85 12.71
N ASP A 77 -22.68 12.43 11.93
CA ASP A 77 -22.49 11.56 10.76
C ASP A 77 -21.50 12.18 9.75
N ALA A 78 -21.65 13.48 9.45
CA ALA A 78 -20.72 14.19 8.58
C ALA A 78 -19.28 14.22 9.14
N ILE A 79 -19.11 14.56 10.42
CA ILE A 79 -17.79 14.61 11.06
C ILE A 79 -17.14 13.22 11.09
N ILE A 80 -17.88 12.19 11.48
CA ILE A 80 -17.37 10.82 11.57
C ILE A 80 -16.96 10.30 10.19
N LYS A 81 -17.74 10.58 9.13
CA LYS A 81 -17.37 10.24 7.75
C LYS A 81 -16.09 10.91 7.33
N ASN A 82 -15.94 12.21 7.58
CA ASN A 82 -14.72 12.94 7.27
C ASN A 82 -13.50 12.36 8.00
N VAL A 83 -13.61 12.14 9.32
CA VAL A 83 -12.54 11.52 10.12
C VAL A 83 -12.19 10.13 9.57
N LYS A 84 -13.20 9.32 9.24
CA LYS A 84 -12.96 8.01 8.65
C LYS A 84 -12.24 8.09 7.31
N THR A 85 -12.69 8.95 6.41
CA THR A 85 -12.03 9.18 5.11
C THR A 85 -10.58 9.58 5.31
N LEU A 86 -10.29 10.50 6.24
CA LEU A 86 -8.93 10.91 6.57
C LEU A 86 -8.06 9.72 7.04
N TYR A 87 -8.58 8.87 7.93
CA TYR A 87 -7.83 7.69 8.39
C TYR A 87 -7.61 6.66 7.28
N GLU A 88 -8.63 6.37 6.46
CA GLU A 88 -8.57 5.29 5.47
C GLU A 88 -7.87 5.68 4.17
N GLU A 89 -8.10 6.90 3.67
CA GLU A 89 -7.61 7.37 2.38
C GLU A 89 -6.27 8.10 2.51
N GLU A 90 -6.13 8.99 3.49
CA GLU A 90 -4.90 9.79 3.66
C GLU A 90 -3.85 9.08 4.53
N LEU A 91 -4.27 8.50 5.67
CA LEU A 91 -3.34 7.84 6.60
C LEU A 91 -3.14 6.34 6.29
N GLY A 92 -3.94 5.75 5.41
CA GLY A 92 -3.86 4.33 5.04
C GLY A 92 -4.20 3.35 6.17
N MET A 93 -4.82 3.82 7.25
CA MET A 93 -5.17 3.04 8.43
C MET A 93 -6.63 2.58 8.40
N THR A 94 -6.94 1.44 9.02
CA THR A 94 -8.34 0.96 9.13
C THR A 94 -8.88 1.17 10.54
N LEU A 95 -10.02 1.86 10.68
CA LEU A 95 -10.66 2.05 11.99
C LEU A 95 -11.35 0.75 12.47
N LEU A 96 -10.83 0.13 13.53
CA LEU A 96 -11.40 -1.06 14.19
C LEU A 96 -12.53 -0.72 15.15
N VAL A 97 -12.64 0.52 15.59
CA VAL A 97 -13.77 1.06 16.35
C VAL A 97 -14.09 2.45 15.79
N VAL A 98 -15.37 2.75 15.56
CA VAL A 98 -15.83 4.05 15.06
C VAL A 98 -16.90 4.62 15.99
N PRO A 99 -16.98 5.95 16.16
CA PRO A 99 -18.06 6.58 16.92
C PRO A 99 -19.41 6.38 16.24
N GLU A 100 -20.48 6.29 17.04
CA GLU A 100 -21.84 6.15 16.56
C GLU A 100 -22.60 7.49 16.60
N CYS A 101 -22.94 8.02 15.41
CA CYS A 101 -23.58 9.33 15.26
C CYS A 101 -24.99 9.43 15.88
N ILE A 102 -25.76 8.34 15.85
CA ILE A 102 -27.12 8.31 16.41
C ILE A 102 -27.07 8.47 17.93
N CYS A 103 -26.14 7.77 18.59
CA CYS A 103 -25.95 7.87 20.03
C CYS A 103 -25.54 9.29 20.45
N LEU A 104 -24.56 9.87 19.74
CA LEU A 104 -24.11 11.26 19.96
C LEU A 104 -25.21 12.30 19.75
N GLY A 105 -26.11 12.08 18.77
CA GLY A 105 -27.20 13.01 18.50
C GLY A 105 -28.41 12.86 19.43
N LYS A 106 -28.80 11.63 19.79
CA LYS A 106 -30.01 11.36 20.59
C LYS A 106 -29.77 11.38 22.09
N ALA A 107 -28.64 10.86 22.56
CA ALA A 107 -28.37 10.66 23.97
C ALA A 107 -26.89 10.93 24.31
N PRO A 108 -26.37 12.14 24.04
CA PRO A 108 -24.96 12.48 24.25
C PRO A 108 -24.51 12.30 25.71
N GLU A 109 -25.40 12.51 26.68
CA GLU A 109 -25.14 12.38 28.13
C GLU A 109 -25.31 10.96 28.67
N SER A 110 -25.69 10.00 27.81
CA SER A 110 -25.65 8.59 28.19
C SER A 110 -24.20 8.14 28.36
N ARG A 111 -23.97 7.07 29.14
CA ARG A 111 -22.62 6.49 29.27
C ARG A 111 -22.02 6.12 27.91
N GLU A 112 -22.84 5.56 27.03
CA GLU A 112 -22.43 5.22 25.67
C GLU A 112 -22.16 6.47 24.82
N GLY A 113 -22.97 7.51 24.96
CA GLY A 113 -22.75 8.80 24.29
C GLY A 113 -21.42 9.45 24.72
N LEU A 114 -21.10 9.39 26.01
CA LEU A 114 -19.84 9.89 26.56
C LEU A 114 -18.63 9.11 26.01
N GLU A 115 -18.71 7.78 25.94
CA GLU A 115 -17.65 6.96 25.35
C GLU A 115 -17.48 7.20 23.84
N ASN A 116 -18.58 7.40 23.10
CA ASN A 116 -18.52 7.78 21.69
C ASN A 116 -17.90 9.19 21.50
N MET A 117 -18.18 10.12 22.42
CA MET A 117 -17.59 11.46 22.38
C MET A 117 -16.09 11.39 22.66
N LYS A 118 -15.67 10.65 23.68
CA LYS A 118 -14.25 10.36 23.96
C LYS A 118 -13.55 9.76 22.75
N LEU A 119 -14.16 8.76 22.12
CA LEU A 119 -13.61 8.11 20.94
C LEU A 119 -13.48 9.09 19.76
N LEU A 120 -14.49 9.92 19.50
CA LEU A 120 -14.44 10.91 18.43
C LEU A 120 -13.32 11.94 18.65
N VAL A 121 -13.17 12.45 19.88
CA VAL A 121 -12.09 13.38 20.22
C VAL A 121 -10.72 12.72 20.17
N LEU A 122 -10.62 11.45 20.60
CA LEU A 122 -9.40 10.65 20.52
C LEU A 122 -8.94 10.47 19.07
N LEU A 123 -9.87 10.16 18.15
CA LEU A 123 -9.57 10.04 16.73
C LEU A 123 -9.17 11.39 16.11
N LEU A 124 -9.81 12.50 16.50
CA LEU A 124 -9.39 13.83 16.06
C LEU A 124 -7.97 14.17 16.54
N LEU A 125 -7.62 13.84 17.79
CA LEU A 125 -6.27 14.00 18.31
C LEU A 125 -5.25 13.16 17.52
N GLY A 126 -5.57 11.88 17.28
CA GLY A 126 -4.72 10.98 16.50
C GLY A 126 -4.49 11.46 15.08
N ALA A 127 -5.53 11.96 14.42
CA ALA A 127 -5.43 12.57 13.10
C ALA A 127 -4.60 13.87 13.14
N ALA A 128 -4.82 14.73 14.13
CA ALA A 128 -4.12 16.01 14.25
C ALA A 128 -2.59 15.85 14.36
N VAL A 129 -2.11 14.84 15.09
CA VAL A 129 -0.66 14.59 15.24
C VAL A 129 -0.04 13.83 14.07
N GLN A 130 -0.86 13.38 13.11
CA GLN A 130 -0.43 12.67 11.90
C GLN A 130 -0.69 13.46 10.61
N CYS A 131 -1.42 14.56 10.66
CA CYS A 131 -1.72 15.39 9.49
C CYS A 131 -0.50 16.19 8.98
N PRO A 132 -0.57 16.77 7.77
CA PRO A 132 0.52 17.59 7.22
C PRO A 132 0.95 18.75 8.13
N ASN A 133 0.01 19.34 8.87
CA ASN A 133 0.23 20.46 9.80
C ASN A 133 0.47 20.01 11.26
N LYS A 134 0.88 18.76 11.49
CA LYS A 134 1.05 18.19 12.84
C LYS A 134 1.92 19.02 13.80
N GLU A 135 2.94 19.72 13.30
CA GLU A 135 3.84 20.53 14.14
C GLU A 135 3.09 21.63 14.91
N LEU A 136 2.01 22.18 14.34
CA LEU A 136 1.16 23.16 15.01
C LEU A 136 0.45 22.53 16.22
N PHE A 137 -0.08 21.32 16.07
CA PHE A 137 -0.74 20.61 17.16
C PHE A 137 0.25 20.12 18.22
N ILE A 138 1.41 19.62 17.80
CA ILE A 138 2.49 19.20 18.69
C ILE A 138 3.00 20.38 19.53
N THR A 139 3.11 21.58 18.94
CA THR A 139 3.52 22.79 19.66
C THR A 139 2.50 23.16 20.73
N ARG A 140 1.20 23.14 20.40
CA ARG A 140 0.12 23.38 21.39
C ARG A 140 0.13 22.36 22.52
N ILE A 141 0.41 21.09 22.23
CA ILE A 141 0.54 20.07 23.27
C ILE A 141 1.73 20.39 24.19
N LYS A 142 2.88 20.81 23.64
CA LYS A 142 4.08 21.18 24.42
C LYS A 142 3.90 22.40 25.31
N GLU A 143 2.90 23.25 25.04
CA GLU A 143 2.56 24.42 25.86
C GLU A 143 1.68 24.07 27.07
N LEU A 144 1.10 22.87 27.11
CA LEU A 144 0.35 22.37 28.27
C LEU A 144 1.30 21.99 29.42
N ASP A 145 0.76 21.77 30.61
CA ASP A 145 1.53 21.26 31.74
C ASP A 145 2.00 19.82 31.50
N LEU A 146 3.06 19.42 32.19
CA LEU A 146 3.73 18.13 31.96
C LEU A 146 2.81 16.92 32.23
N GLU A 147 1.91 17.01 33.20
CA GLU A 147 0.98 15.92 33.54
C GLU A 147 -0.03 15.69 32.40
N LEU A 148 -0.62 16.77 31.86
CA LEU A 148 -1.47 16.68 30.69
C LEU A 148 -0.70 16.23 29.45
N GLN A 149 0.53 16.71 29.23
CA GLN A 149 1.37 16.25 28.11
C GLN A 149 1.54 14.72 28.12
N HIS A 150 1.92 14.15 29.27
CA HIS A 150 2.08 12.69 29.41
C HIS A 150 0.76 11.96 29.18
N SER A 151 -0.35 12.47 29.73
CA SER A 151 -1.68 11.86 29.56
C SER A 151 -2.16 11.90 28.10
N ILE A 152 -1.91 13.01 27.38
CA ILE A 152 -2.23 13.16 25.95
C ILE A 152 -1.38 12.21 25.11
N VAL A 153 -0.10 12.00 25.45
CA VAL A 153 0.75 11.01 24.76
C VAL A 153 0.19 9.60 24.90
N GLU A 154 -0.32 9.22 26.08
CA GLU A 154 -1.01 7.93 26.26
C GLU A 154 -2.30 7.83 25.43
N CYS A 155 -3.02 8.94 25.23
CA CYS A 155 -4.14 8.97 24.28
C CYS A 155 -3.65 8.77 22.83
N ILE A 156 -2.60 9.46 22.40
CA ILE A 156 -2.06 9.33 21.03
C ILE A 156 -1.66 7.88 20.74
N LYS A 157 -0.95 7.22 21.68
CA LYS A 157 -0.55 5.82 21.53
C LYS A 157 -1.72 4.88 21.24
N GLN A 158 -2.91 5.14 21.79
CA GLN A 158 -4.10 4.32 21.54
C GLN A 158 -4.54 4.30 20.07
N VAL A 159 -4.19 5.33 19.31
CA VAL A 159 -4.59 5.53 17.91
C VAL A 159 -3.42 5.58 16.93
N THR A 160 -2.19 5.35 17.41
CA THR A 160 -0.97 5.24 16.57
C THR A 160 -0.27 3.90 16.75
N ASP A 161 -0.12 3.43 17.99
CA ASP A 161 0.75 2.30 18.32
C ASP A 161 -0.07 1.06 18.71
N MET A 162 -1.21 1.28 19.37
CA MET A 162 -2.10 0.22 19.84
C MET A 162 -3.07 -0.20 18.72
N GLN A 163 -3.02 -1.48 18.34
CA GLN A 163 -3.87 -2.04 17.28
C GLN A 163 -5.30 -2.37 17.77
N THR A 164 -5.85 -1.55 18.67
CA THR A 164 -7.14 -1.75 19.34
C THR A 164 -8.25 -0.90 18.73
N VAL A 165 -7.97 0.39 18.50
CA VAL A 165 -8.92 1.34 17.90
C VAL A 165 -8.66 1.46 16.40
N VAL A 166 -7.39 1.46 16.01
CA VAL A 166 -6.94 1.66 14.63
C VAL A 166 -5.98 0.53 14.27
N LEU A 167 -6.15 -0.03 13.07
CA LEU A 167 -5.25 -1.00 12.49
C LEU A 167 -4.33 -0.29 11.51
N THR A 168 -3.06 -0.17 11.89
CA THR A 168 -2.01 0.46 11.08
C THR A 168 -1.56 -0.46 9.93
N PRO A 169 -1.00 0.09 8.83
CA PRO A 169 -0.45 -0.72 7.73
C PRO A 169 0.60 -1.74 8.22
N ASP A 170 1.47 -1.31 9.13
CA ASP A 170 2.58 -2.11 9.65
C ASP A 170 2.12 -3.22 10.60
N ALA A 171 0.86 -3.17 11.05
CA ALA A 171 0.32 -4.21 11.92
C ALA A 171 0.24 -5.57 11.24
N ILE A 172 0.30 -5.65 9.90
CA ILE A 172 0.27 -6.92 9.18
C ILE A 172 1.38 -7.88 9.64
N ASP A 173 2.54 -7.34 10.01
CA ASP A 173 3.71 -8.11 10.49
C ASP A 173 3.53 -8.63 11.92
N LEU A 174 2.59 -8.05 12.68
CA LEU A 174 2.23 -8.53 14.03
C LEU A 174 1.33 -9.77 13.96
N PHE A 175 0.69 -10.05 12.82
CA PHE A 175 -0.16 -11.21 12.65
C PHE A 175 0.63 -12.40 12.09
N GLN A 176 0.46 -13.56 12.72
CA GLN A 176 1.04 -14.83 12.23
C GLN A 176 0.55 -15.23 10.84
N SER A 177 -0.60 -14.68 10.40
CA SER A 177 -1.15 -14.90 9.07
C SER A 177 -1.71 -13.60 8.48
N PRO A 178 -1.31 -13.22 7.26
CA PRO A 178 -1.88 -12.08 6.53
C PRO A 178 -3.40 -12.21 6.31
N THR A 179 -3.94 -13.42 6.39
CA THR A 179 -5.37 -13.64 6.26
C THR A 179 -6.13 -13.00 7.42
N MET A 180 -5.63 -13.05 8.66
CA MET A 180 -6.34 -12.49 9.83
C MET A 180 -6.48 -10.97 9.73
N PHE A 181 -5.40 -10.28 9.33
CA PHE A 181 -5.39 -8.85 9.06
C PHE A 181 -6.48 -8.47 8.03
N ASN A 182 -6.54 -9.22 6.92
CA ASN A 182 -7.55 -8.99 5.88
C ASN A 182 -8.98 -9.28 6.35
N HIS A 183 -9.19 -10.27 7.23
CA HIS A 183 -10.50 -10.55 7.82
C HIS A 183 -10.95 -9.41 8.75
N MET A 184 -10.05 -8.89 9.61
CA MET A 184 -10.36 -7.75 10.47
C MET A 184 -10.73 -6.52 9.66
N ARG A 185 -9.96 -6.21 8.60
CA ARG A 185 -10.26 -5.11 7.69
C ARG A 185 -11.60 -5.30 6.98
N ARG A 186 -11.93 -6.53 6.54
CA ARG A 186 -13.24 -6.83 5.94
C ARG A 186 -14.38 -6.62 6.94
N LEU A 187 -14.25 -7.13 8.16
CA LEU A 187 -15.27 -6.99 9.21
C LEU A 187 -15.49 -5.52 9.60
N ALA A 188 -14.43 -4.71 9.70
CA ALA A 188 -14.55 -3.28 9.93
C ALA A 188 -15.36 -2.59 8.82
N LYS A 189 -15.09 -2.92 7.55
CA LYS A 189 -15.85 -2.39 6.40
C LYS A 189 -17.31 -2.83 6.41
N GLU A 190 -17.59 -4.09 6.76
CA GLU A 190 -18.97 -4.60 6.88
C GLU A 190 -19.72 -3.89 8.00
N ARG A 191 -19.12 -3.73 9.19
CA ARG A 191 -19.70 -2.95 10.30
C ARG A 191 -20.06 -1.54 9.85
N ASP A 192 -19.13 -0.86 9.19
CA ASP A 192 -19.34 0.53 8.75
C ASP A 192 -20.45 0.64 7.72
N HIS A 193 -20.56 -0.34 6.82
CA HIS A 193 -21.68 -0.40 5.89
C HIS A 193 -23.03 -0.49 6.63
N TYR A 194 -23.14 -1.32 7.67
CA TYR A 194 -24.36 -1.43 8.47
C TYR A 194 -24.65 -0.17 9.29
N LEU A 195 -23.65 0.43 9.93
CA LEU A 195 -23.81 1.69 10.67
C LEU A 195 -24.26 2.83 9.74
N GLN A 196 -23.69 2.91 8.54
CA GLN A 196 -24.08 3.91 7.55
C GLN A 196 -25.53 3.74 7.09
N ASN A 197 -25.94 2.49 6.84
CA ASN A 197 -27.31 2.17 6.46
C ASN A 197 -28.28 2.52 7.60
N TRP A 198 -27.92 2.19 8.84
CA TRP A 198 -28.72 2.55 10.02
C TRP A 198 -28.87 4.07 10.16
N ALA A 199 -27.78 4.83 10.13
CA ALA A 199 -27.83 6.29 10.18
C ALA A 199 -28.75 6.87 9.09
N SER A 200 -28.67 6.33 7.87
CA SER A 200 -29.51 6.75 6.74
C SER A 200 -30.99 6.46 6.96
N ILE A 201 -31.33 5.31 7.53
CA ILE A 201 -32.73 4.95 7.88
C ILE A 201 -33.27 5.91 8.93
N VAL A 202 -32.51 6.17 10.01
CA VAL A 202 -32.96 7.08 11.09
C VAL A 202 -33.16 8.50 10.61
N LEU A 203 -32.27 9.00 9.74
CA LEU A 203 -32.41 10.32 9.15
C LEU A 203 -33.60 10.42 8.18
N ASN A 204 -33.92 9.34 7.46
CA ASN A 204 -35.06 9.32 6.53
C ASN A 204 -36.42 9.12 7.25
N GLU A 205 -36.52 8.19 8.20
CA GLU A 205 -37.76 7.93 8.95
C GLU A 205 -38.20 9.15 9.76
N GLY A 206 -37.25 9.88 10.34
CA GLY A 206 -37.55 11.10 11.12
C GLY A 206 -38.15 12.25 10.30
N LEU A 207 -38.11 12.20 8.97
CA LEU A 207 -38.70 13.22 8.09
C LEU A 207 -40.17 12.91 7.73
N TYR A 208 -40.59 11.64 7.76
CA TYR A 208 -41.94 11.22 7.35
C TYR A 208 -43.01 11.44 8.43
N ASP A 209 -42.63 11.49 9.72
CA ASP A 209 -43.58 11.74 10.81
C ASP A 209 -44.10 13.20 10.83
N ASN A 210 -43.38 14.14 10.20
CA ASN A 210 -43.72 15.56 10.23
C ASN A 210 -44.85 15.95 9.25
N ASP A 211 -45.18 15.08 8.29
CA ASP A 211 -46.19 15.37 7.25
C ASP A 211 -47.63 15.01 7.66
N ASN A 212 -47.83 14.26 8.76
CA ASN A 212 -49.16 13.77 9.16
C ASN A 212 -49.91 14.66 10.17
N GLU A 213 -49.24 15.60 10.86
CA GLU A 213 -49.90 16.38 11.92
C GLU A 213 -50.57 17.71 11.46
N ASN A 214 -50.35 18.16 10.21
CA ASN A 214 -50.68 19.53 9.82
C ASN A 214 -51.98 19.72 8.99
N LYS A 215 -52.92 18.76 8.98
CA LYS A 215 -54.11 18.80 8.08
C LYS A 215 -55.50 18.92 8.71
N ASN A 216 -55.65 19.04 10.03
CA ASN A 216 -56.99 19.12 10.64
C ASN A 216 -57.16 20.33 11.58
N GLY A 217 -57.56 21.47 11.01
CA GLY A 217 -57.98 22.61 11.81
C GLY A 217 -58.54 23.78 11.01
N LYS A 218 -59.84 23.74 10.68
CA LYS A 218 -60.72 24.94 10.68
C LYS A 218 -62.18 24.56 10.51
N SER A 219 -62.97 24.87 11.54
CA SER A 219 -64.43 24.81 11.58
C SER A 219 -64.98 26.17 11.99
N ARG A 220 -66.24 26.43 11.56
CA ARG A 220 -67.19 27.49 11.96
C ARG A 220 -66.92 28.92 11.41
N SER A 221 -67.93 29.73 11.07
CA SER A 221 -69.37 29.69 11.37
C SER A 221 -70.16 30.67 10.47
N THR A 222 -71.44 30.37 10.33
CA THR A 222 -72.56 31.15 9.78
C THR A 222 -72.85 32.47 10.51
N GLN A 223 -73.28 33.51 9.78
CA GLN A 223 -74.30 34.47 10.26
C GLN A 223 -74.99 35.21 9.10
N ASN A 224 -76.33 35.18 9.11
CA ASN A 224 -77.24 36.09 8.41
C ASN A 224 -77.28 37.44 9.13
N VAL A 225 -77.49 38.57 8.43
CA VAL A 225 -78.53 39.61 8.69
C VAL A 225 -78.60 40.56 7.47
N ASN A 226 -79.83 40.93 7.08
CA ASN A 226 -80.20 41.94 6.08
C ASN A 226 -80.01 43.38 6.59
N GLN A 227 -79.35 44.30 5.86
CA GLN A 227 -79.64 45.75 5.85
C GLN A 227 -79.45 46.44 4.47
N SER A 228 -80.57 46.64 3.77
CA SER A 228 -80.89 47.83 2.94
C SER A 228 -79.80 48.48 2.06
N ASN A 229 -79.80 48.15 0.76
CA ASN A 229 -79.41 48.92 -0.45
C ASN A 229 -78.08 49.72 -0.54
N GLY A 230 -77.37 50.04 0.55
CA GLY A 230 -75.96 50.46 0.56
C GLY A 230 -75.01 49.27 0.77
N GLU A 231 -75.43 48.27 1.57
CA GLU A 231 -74.73 46.99 1.72
C GLU A 231 -74.63 46.21 0.41
N SER A 232 -75.59 46.35 -0.51
CA SER A 232 -75.57 45.62 -1.79
C SER A 232 -74.39 46.04 -2.69
N GLN A 233 -73.99 47.32 -2.67
CA GLN A 233 -72.79 47.77 -3.37
C GLN A 233 -71.50 47.35 -2.65
N HIS A 234 -71.48 47.40 -1.32
CA HIS A 234 -70.34 46.92 -0.53
C HIS A 234 -70.10 45.41 -0.72
N LEU A 235 -71.17 44.61 -0.66
CA LEU A 235 -71.16 43.18 -0.94
C LEU A 235 -70.76 42.87 -2.39
N ALA A 236 -71.15 43.70 -3.35
CA ALA A 236 -70.72 43.54 -4.74
C ALA A 236 -69.22 43.79 -4.92
N VAL A 237 -68.66 44.78 -4.21
CA VAL A 237 -67.21 45.07 -4.18
C VAL A 237 -66.46 43.94 -3.49
N GLU A 238 -66.92 43.48 -2.32
CA GLU A 238 -66.33 42.33 -1.63
C GLU A 238 -66.37 41.07 -2.50
N LEU A 239 -67.48 40.81 -3.20
CA LEU A 239 -67.60 39.67 -4.10
C LEU A 239 -66.67 39.80 -5.32
N ALA A 240 -66.45 41.02 -5.82
CA ALA A 240 -65.46 41.29 -6.85
C ALA A 240 -64.02 41.06 -6.35
N ASP A 241 -63.70 41.48 -5.12
CA ASP A 241 -62.41 41.23 -4.46
C ASP A 241 -62.17 39.73 -4.22
N TRP A 242 -63.19 39.00 -3.73
CA TRP A 242 -63.10 37.54 -3.57
C TRP A 242 -62.95 36.83 -4.91
N LYS A 243 -63.63 37.30 -5.97
CA LYS A 243 -63.41 36.79 -7.34
C LYS A 243 -62.01 37.10 -7.86
N ALA A 244 -61.46 38.27 -7.55
CA ALA A 244 -60.09 38.63 -7.94
C ALA A 244 -59.07 37.76 -7.21
N ARG A 245 -59.22 37.57 -5.90
CA ARG A 245 -58.40 36.66 -5.08
C ARG A 245 -58.48 35.21 -5.57
N LEU A 246 -59.68 34.74 -5.95
CA LEU A 246 -59.85 33.40 -6.50
C LEU A 246 -59.13 33.23 -7.85
N ARG A 247 -59.18 34.24 -8.74
CA ARG A 247 -58.41 34.22 -10.00
C ARG A 247 -56.91 34.21 -9.73
N LYS A 248 -56.45 35.04 -8.80
CA LYS A 248 -55.04 35.08 -8.40
C LYS A 248 -54.57 33.72 -7.86
N GLN A 249 -55.34 33.10 -6.95
CA GLN A 249 -55.01 31.78 -6.41
C GLN A 249 -55.03 30.69 -7.48
N ARG A 250 -55.91 30.77 -8.48
CA ARG A 250 -55.90 29.83 -9.62
C ARG A 250 -54.64 29.99 -10.47
N GLN A 251 -54.25 31.23 -10.76
CA GLN A 251 -53.02 31.50 -11.50
C GLN A 251 -51.78 31.05 -10.70
N GLU A 252 -51.70 31.38 -9.40
CA GLU A 252 -50.62 30.91 -8.53
C GLU A 252 -50.55 29.37 -8.49
N LEU A 253 -51.69 28.67 -8.50
CA LEU A 253 -51.73 27.21 -8.54
C LEU A 253 -51.26 26.64 -9.88
N GLU A 254 -51.59 27.30 -11.00
CA GLU A 254 -51.15 26.89 -12.34
C GLU A 254 -49.65 27.11 -12.53
N GLU A 255 -49.12 28.26 -12.11
CA GLU A 255 -47.67 28.54 -12.09
C GLU A 255 -46.91 27.54 -11.19
N LYS A 256 -47.47 27.19 -10.02
CA LYS A 256 -46.87 26.17 -9.15
C LYS A 256 -46.94 24.76 -9.75
N SER A 257 -47.98 24.45 -10.51
CA SER A 257 -48.09 23.18 -11.23
C SER A 257 -47.06 23.06 -12.36
N GLU A 258 -46.80 24.15 -13.09
CA GLU A 258 -45.78 24.21 -14.14
C GLU A 258 -44.37 24.06 -13.55
N GLN A 259 -44.03 24.83 -12.51
CA GLN A 259 -42.76 24.71 -11.78
C GLN A 259 -42.53 23.29 -11.25
N LEU A 260 -43.59 22.63 -10.75
CA LEU A 260 -43.50 21.27 -10.26
C LEU A 260 -43.26 20.25 -11.40
N SER A 261 -43.77 20.52 -12.60
CA SER A 261 -43.48 19.72 -13.80
C SER A 261 -42.01 19.86 -14.21
N GLU A 262 -41.50 21.08 -14.28
CA GLU A 262 -40.08 21.36 -14.60
C GLU A 262 -39.14 20.68 -13.61
N CYS A 263 -39.37 20.84 -12.30
CA CYS A 263 -38.55 20.18 -11.28
C CYS A 263 -38.61 18.64 -11.36
N ARG A 264 -39.74 18.06 -11.79
CA ARG A 264 -39.84 16.60 -12.01
C ARG A 264 -39.01 16.16 -13.20
N GLU A 265 -39.00 16.91 -14.29
CA GLU A 265 -38.17 16.61 -15.47
C GLU A 265 -36.67 16.72 -15.16
N GLU A 266 -36.26 17.75 -14.41
CA GLU A 266 -34.89 17.91 -13.93
C GLU A 266 -34.48 16.74 -13.00
N LEU A 267 -35.39 16.30 -12.14
CA LEU A 267 -35.16 15.14 -11.26
C LEU A 267 -34.97 13.84 -12.07
N GLU A 268 -35.79 13.60 -13.09
CA GLU A 268 -35.63 12.41 -13.94
C GLU A 268 -34.34 12.48 -14.78
N HIS A 269 -33.99 13.67 -15.28
CA HIS A 269 -32.72 13.87 -15.98
C HIS A 269 -31.51 13.59 -15.09
N THR A 270 -31.49 14.14 -13.88
CA THR A 270 -30.41 13.93 -12.91
C THR A 270 -30.30 12.47 -12.48
N LYS A 271 -31.42 11.76 -12.28
CA LYS A 271 -31.41 10.30 -12.04
C LYS A 271 -30.74 9.53 -13.17
N LEU A 272 -31.02 9.88 -14.43
CA LEU A 272 -30.44 9.21 -15.59
C LEU A 272 -28.93 9.46 -15.73
N VAL A 273 -28.49 10.68 -15.42
CA VAL A 273 -27.04 11.00 -15.37
C VAL A 273 -26.37 10.24 -14.23
N LEU A 274 -27.00 10.15 -13.05
CA LEU A 274 -26.48 9.40 -11.91
C LEU A 274 -26.34 7.90 -12.21
N THR A 275 -27.32 7.28 -12.86
CA THR A 275 -27.23 5.86 -13.24
C THR A 275 -26.10 5.64 -14.25
N LYS A 276 -25.94 6.53 -15.23
CA LYS A 276 -24.83 6.48 -16.19
C LYS A 276 -23.46 6.65 -15.52
N LEU A 277 -23.32 7.62 -14.61
CA LEU A 277 -22.07 7.80 -13.87
C LEU A 277 -21.74 6.59 -12.99
N ARG A 278 -22.75 5.92 -12.42
CA ARG A 278 -22.54 4.67 -11.67
C ARG A 278 -22.07 3.52 -12.57
N THR A 279 -22.64 3.36 -13.77
CA THR A 279 -22.18 2.32 -14.71
C THR A 279 -20.76 2.60 -15.19
N ASP A 280 -20.46 3.85 -15.55
CA ASP A 280 -19.14 4.25 -16.01
C ASP A 280 -18.12 4.02 -14.87
N SER A 281 -18.42 4.44 -13.64
CA SER A 281 -17.58 4.19 -12.46
C SER A 281 -17.26 2.70 -12.29
N GLN A 282 -18.26 1.83 -12.43
CA GLN A 282 -18.06 0.37 -12.34
C GLN A 282 -17.15 -0.16 -13.46
N GLU A 283 -17.28 0.37 -14.68
CA GLU A 283 -16.40 0.02 -15.81
C GLU A 283 -14.96 0.46 -15.55
N TRP A 284 -14.75 1.68 -15.04
CA TRP A 284 -13.42 2.17 -14.64
C TRP A 284 -12.79 1.30 -13.55
N PHE A 285 -13.56 0.87 -12.55
CA PHE A 285 -13.08 -0.07 -11.53
C PHE A 285 -12.66 -1.42 -12.11
N ASN A 286 -13.46 -1.97 -13.03
CA ASN A 286 -13.15 -3.22 -13.69
C ASN A 286 -11.88 -3.09 -14.55
N GLU A 287 -11.70 -1.98 -15.25
CA GLU A 287 -10.52 -1.72 -16.07
C GLU A 287 -9.25 -1.49 -15.23
N ALA A 288 -9.37 -0.78 -14.11
CA ALA A 288 -8.29 -0.64 -13.13
C ALA A 288 -7.83 -2.01 -12.59
N ARG A 289 -8.77 -2.93 -12.33
CA ARG A 289 -8.46 -4.30 -11.89
C ARG A 289 -7.75 -5.11 -12.97
N LYS A 290 -8.16 -5.01 -14.23
CA LYS A 290 -7.45 -5.65 -15.35
C LYS A 290 -6.04 -5.08 -15.52
N SER A 291 -5.90 -3.76 -15.46
CA SER A 291 -4.61 -3.06 -15.54
C SER A 291 -3.65 -3.51 -14.43
N ALA A 292 -4.15 -3.72 -13.21
CA ALA A 292 -3.36 -4.31 -12.13
C ALA A 292 -2.88 -5.73 -12.47
N GLY A 293 -3.75 -6.60 -12.97
CA GLY A 293 -3.36 -7.95 -13.41
C GLY A 293 -2.33 -7.94 -14.53
N TYR A 294 -2.42 -7.01 -15.49
CA TYR A 294 -1.40 -6.86 -16.53
C TYR A 294 -0.06 -6.38 -16.00
N ARG A 295 -0.03 -5.56 -14.94
CA ARG A 295 1.24 -5.18 -14.27
C ARG A 295 1.89 -6.40 -13.63
N ASP A 296 1.12 -7.22 -12.92
CA ASP A 296 1.64 -8.44 -12.30
C ASP A 296 2.20 -9.42 -13.36
N GLU A 297 1.54 -9.54 -14.52
CA GLU A 297 2.02 -10.36 -15.63
C GLU A 297 3.32 -9.82 -16.24
N VAL A 298 3.44 -8.50 -16.39
CA VAL A 298 4.68 -7.85 -16.85
C VAL A 298 5.83 -8.10 -15.86
N ASP A 299 5.58 -8.00 -14.56
CA ASP A 299 6.61 -8.23 -13.55
C ASP A 299 7.05 -9.71 -13.51
N ALA A 300 6.11 -10.64 -13.66
CA ALA A 300 6.43 -12.07 -13.80
C ALA A 300 7.26 -12.37 -15.07
N LEU A 301 6.99 -11.66 -16.18
CA LEU A 301 7.78 -11.79 -17.41
C LEU A 301 9.18 -11.19 -17.28
N ARG A 302 9.33 -10.07 -16.55
CA ARG A 302 10.64 -9.48 -16.24
C ARG A 302 11.51 -10.42 -15.42
N GLU A 303 10.97 -11.03 -14.36
CA GLU A 303 11.74 -11.98 -13.55
C GLU A 303 12.18 -13.21 -14.36
N LYS A 304 11.32 -13.67 -15.29
CA LYS A 304 11.67 -14.76 -16.22
C LYS A 304 12.78 -14.33 -17.19
N ALA A 305 12.73 -13.12 -17.74
CA ALA A 305 13.77 -12.59 -18.61
C ALA A 305 15.13 -12.51 -17.88
N ASP A 306 15.16 -11.95 -16.67
CA ASP A 306 16.38 -11.87 -15.86
C ASP A 306 16.96 -13.26 -15.50
N ARG A 307 16.09 -14.26 -15.37
CA ARG A 307 16.51 -15.66 -15.18
C ARG A 307 17.10 -16.25 -16.45
N CYS A 308 16.50 -15.99 -17.61
CA CYS A 308 17.05 -16.40 -18.90
C CYS A 308 18.43 -15.77 -19.14
N ASP A 309 18.60 -14.47 -18.92
CA ASP A 309 19.89 -13.78 -19.10
C ASP A 309 21.00 -14.39 -18.23
N ARG A 310 20.69 -14.76 -16.99
CA ARG A 310 21.64 -15.45 -16.09
C ARG A 310 22.04 -16.82 -16.63
N LEU A 311 21.07 -17.61 -17.09
CA LEU A 311 21.33 -18.92 -17.67
C LEU A 311 22.14 -18.82 -18.97
N GLU A 312 21.89 -17.81 -19.81
CA GLU A 312 22.67 -17.55 -21.02
C GLU A 312 24.13 -17.22 -20.70
N GLN A 313 24.38 -16.40 -19.66
CA GLN A 313 25.73 -16.12 -19.18
C GLN A 313 26.44 -17.38 -18.65
N GLU A 314 25.73 -18.24 -17.91
CA GLU A 314 26.27 -19.51 -17.44
C GLU A 314 26.62 -20.45 -18.61
N ILE A 315 25.74 -20.57 -19.61
CA ILE A 315 25.99 -21.33 -20.83
C ILE A 315 27.24 -20.80 -21.54
N GLN A 316 27.40 -19.48 -21.64
CA GLN A 316 28.57 -18.89 -22.27
C GLN A 316 29.86 -19.26 -21.51
N ARG A 317 29.85 -19.20 -20.17
CA ARG A 317 30.98 -19.65 -19.34
C ARG A 317 31.30 -21.13 -19.53
N TYR A 318 30.29 -21.98 -19.70
CA TYR A 318 30.51 -23.41 -19.97
C TYR A 318 31.08 -23.64 -21.38
N ARG A 319 30.69 -22.85 -22.38
CA ARG A 319 31.29 -22.91 -23.72
C ARG A 319 32.76 -22.52 -23.69
N ASP A 320 33.12 -21.46 -22.97
CA ASP A 320 34.51 -21.03 -22.85
C ASP A 320 35.37 -22.12 -22.17
N ARG A 321 34.86 -22.72 -21.08
CA ARG A 321 35.53 -23.85 -20.41
C ARG A 321 35.68 -25.08 -21.30
N LEU A 322 34.68 -25.34 -22.15
CA LEU A 322 34.75 -26.45 -23.11
C LEU A 322 35.85 -26.18 -24.15
N ALA A 323 35.94 -24.96 -24.67
CA ALA A 323 36.97 -24.57 -25.62
C ALA A 323 38.39 -24.71 -25.01
N ASP A 324 38.57 -24.30 -23.75
CA ASP A 324 39.83 -24.52 -23.03
C ASP A 324 40.16 -26.02 -22.89
N ALA A 325 39.17 -26.84 -22.55
CA ALA A 325 39.36 -28.29 -22.42
C ALA A 325 39.74 -28.94 -23.77
N GLU A 326 39.12 -28.51 -24.88
CA GLU A 326 39.45 -28.95 -26.23
C GLU A 326 40.86 -28.54 -26.65
N TYR A 327 41.29 -27.32 -26.29
CA TYR A 327 42.64 -26.83 -26.50
C TYR A 327 43.67 -27.71 -25.77
N TYR A 328 43.48 -27.94 -24.45
CA TYR A 328 44.41 -28.78 -23.68
C TYR A 328 44.43 -30.23 -24.15
N LYS A 329 43.28 -30.78 -24.58
CA LYS A 329 43.21 -32.11 -25.17
C LYS A 329 44.09 -32.21 -26.42
N THR A 330 43.97 -31.24 -27.34
CA THR A 330 44.79 -31.16 -28.55
C THR A 330 46.27 -31.02 -28.22
N ARG A 331 46.60 -30.15 -27.25
CA ARG A 331 47.99 -29.96 -26.82
C ARG A 331 48.61 -31.22 -26.22
N VAL A 332 47.84 -31.99 -25.45
CA VAL A 332 48.28 -33.27 -24.90
C VAL A 332 48.50 -34.31 -26.01
N THR A 333 47.66 -34.35 -27.04
CA THR A 333 47.87 -35.26 -28.18
C THR A 333 49.14 -34.92 -28.95
N GLU A 334 49.38 -33.64 -29.25
CA GLU A 334 50.62 -33.18 -29.89
C GLU A 334 51.86 -33.57 -29.08
N LEU A 335 51.88 -33.26 -27.77
CA LEU A 335 53.01 -33.61 -26.91
C LEU A 335 53.25 -35.11 -26.81
N ARG A 336 52.21 -35.94 -26.94
CA ARG A 336 52.35 -37.40 -26.99
C ARG A 336 52.99 -37.85 -28.30
N GLU A 337 52.64 -37.24 -29.42
CA GLU A 337 53.26 -37.51 -30.73
C GLU A 337 54.73 -37.06 -30.75
N ASP A 338 55.03 -35.87 -30.24
CA ASP A 338 56.40 -35.36 -30.10
C ASP A 338 57.25 -36.28 -29.22
N ASN A 339 56.74 -36.71 -28.05
CA ASN A 339 57.45 -37.65 -27.18
C ASN A 339 57.70 -39.00 -27.87
N LYS A 340 56.74 -39.49 -28.66
CA LYS A 340 56.92 -40.72 -29.42
C LYS A 340 58.04 -40.59 -30.45
N ALA A 341 58.05 -39.50 -31.22
CA ALA A 341 59.11 -39.22 -32.18
C ALA A 341 60.48 -39.09 -31.50
N LEU A 342 60.56 -38.42 -30.34
CA LEU A 342 61.80 -38.34 -29.54
C LEU A 342 62.27 -39.72 -29.09
N MET A 343 61.38 -40.60 -28.63
CA MET A 343 61.76 -41.97 -28.26
C MET A 343 62.28 -42.77 -29.46
N GLU A 344 61.64 -42.65 -30.62
CA GLU A 344 62.10 -43.30 -31.86
C GLU A 344 63.50 -42.80 -32.27
N THR A 345 63.77 -41.49 -32.16
CA THR A 345 65.11 -40.95 -32.45
C THR A 345 66.16 -41.41 -31.43
N ARG A 346 65.80 -41.48 -30.13
CA ARG A 346 66.68 -42.04 -29.10
C ARG A 346 67.03 -43.50 -29.44
N ASP A 347 66.05 -44.33 -29.76
CA ASP A 347 66.27 -45.74 -30.12
C ASP A 347 67.22 -45.87 -31.32
N ALA A 348 67.01 -45.08 -32.36
CA ALA A 348 67.89 -45.07 -33.52
C ALA A 348 69.34 -44.69 -33.14
N LEU A 349 69.53 -43.71 -32.26
CA LEU A 349 70.85 -43.30 -31.77
C LEU A 349 71.50 -44.37 -30.88
N GLU A 350 70.72 -45.02 -30.01
CA GLU A 350 71.19 -46.14 -29.20
C GLU A 350 71.65 -47.32 -30.06
N GLU A 351 70.91 -47.65 -31.12
CA GLU A 351 71.32 -48.66 -32.10
C GLU A 351 72.61 -48.26 -32.83
N GLN A 352 72.73 -47.01 -33.27
CA GLN A 352 73.95 -46.51 -33.92
C GLN A 352 75.15 -46.59 -32.99
N LEU A 353 74.97 -46.22 -31.72
CA LEU A 353 76.00 -46.31 -30.69
C LEU A 353 76.41 -47.77 -30.42
N LEU A 354 75.44 -48.69 -30.38
CA LEU A 354 75.72 -50.13 -30.27
C LEU A 354 76.52 -50.65 -31.48
N ARG A 355 76.14 -50.25 -32.71
CA ARG A 355 76.89 -50.59 -33.94
C ARG A 355 78.32 -50.02 -33.91
N ALA A 356 78.50 -48.79 -33.43
CA ALA A 356 79.82 -48.17 -33.29
C ALA A 356 80.69 -48.91 -32.26
N ARG A 357 80.13 -49.28 -31.10
CA ARG A 357 80.81 -50.09 -30.09
C ARG A 357 81.27 -51.44 -30.65
N LYS A 358 80.38 -52.17 -31.35
CA LYS A 358 80.73 -53.44 -32.02
C LYS A 358 81.87 -53.27 -33.04
N ARG A 359 81.85 -52.20 -33.84
CA ARG A 359 82.95 -51.90 -34.77
C ARG A 359 84.26 -51.61 -34.04
N ALA A 360 84.21 -50.87 -32.94
CA ALA A 360 85.40 -50.59 -32.12
C ALA A 360 85.98 -51.89 -31.52
N GLU A 361 85.13 -52.79 -30.99
CA GLU A 361 85.55 -54.11 -30.51
C GLU A 361 86.20 -54.95 -31.62
N GLN A 362 85.62 -54.94 -32.83
CA GLN A 362 86.21 -55.59 -34.00
C GLN A 362 87.58 -54.99 -34.36
N CYS A 363 87.71 -53.66 -34.41
CA CYS A 363 89.01 -53.00 -34.62
C CYS A 363 90.05 -53.45 -33.59
N LEU A 364 89.71 -53.48 -32.29
CA LEU A 364 90.61 -53.95 -31.23
C LEU A 364 91.03 -55.42 -31.45
N SER A 365 90.10 -56.29 -31.84
CA SER A 365 90.42 -57.69 -32.16
C SER A 365 91.37 -57.84 -33.36
N LEU A 366 91.15 -57.03 -34.40
CA LEU A 366 91.99 -57.03 -35.61
C LEU A 366 93.38 -56.45 -35.30
N GLU A 367 93.47 -55.41 -34.47
CA GLU A 367 94.73 -54.86 -33.98
C GLU A 367 95.52 -55.91 -33.18
N ALA A 368 94.86 -56.64 -32.28
CA ALA A 368 95.48 -57.74 -31.54
C ALA A 368 96.01 -58.85 -32.47
N ALA A 369 95.24 -59.24 -33.48
CA ALA A 369 95.67 -60.21 -34.49
C ALA A 369 96.84 -59.70 -35.34
N MET A 370 96.82 -58.43 -35.76
CA MET A 370 97.91 -57.79 -36.49
C MET A 370 99.20 -57.77 -35.66
N ILE A 371 99.11 -57.42 -34.36
CA ILE A 371 100.25 -57.47 -33.44
C ILE A 371 100.80 -58.90 -33.34
N LYS A 372 99.93 -59.91 -33.25
CA LYS A 372 100.33 -61.32 -33.21
C LYS A 372 101.08 -61.74 -34.48
N LEU A 373 100.51 -61.48 -35.66
CA LEU A 373 101.15 -61.78 -36.95
C LEU A 373 102.48 -61.04 -37.11
N LYS A 374 102.57 -59.78 -36.64
CA LYS A 374 103.81 -59.00 -36.67
C LYS A 374 104.91 -59.62 -35.79
N ARG A 375 104.55 -60.21 -34.64
CA ARG A 375 105.47 -60.99 -33.81
C ARG A 375 105.94 -62.25 -34.54
N GLU A 376 105.01 -63.05 -35.07
CA GLU A 376 105.32 -64.27 -35.83
C GLU A 376 106.23 -63.99 -37.05
N ALA A 377 105.96 -62.91 -37.79
CA ALA A 377 106.81 -62.50 -38.92
C ALA A 377 108.21 -62.07 -38.48
N ASN A 378 108.34 -61.35 -37.38
CA ASN A 378 109.65 -61.01 -36.80
C ASN A 378 110.41 -62.27 -36.37
N ASP A 379 109.73 -63.26 -35.79
CA ASP A 379 110.33 -64.54 -35.41
C ASP A 379 110.84 -65.30 -36.64
N ILE A 380 110.06 -65.36 -37.72
CA ILE A 380 110.50 -65.97 -38.99
C ILE A 380 111.69 -65.20 -39.58
N ALA A 381 111.65 -63.87 -39.59
CA ALA A 381 112.76 -63.06 -40.08
C ALA A 381 114.06 -63.30 -39.29
N LEU A 382 113.97 -63.45 -37.96
CA LEU A 382 115.09 -63.84 -37.10
C LEU A 382 115.61 -65.25 -37.45
N VAL A 383 114.72 -66.22 -37.67
CA VAL A 383 115.10 -67.58 -38.10
C VAL A 383 115.79 -67.56 -39.47
N SER A 384 115.23 -66.85 -40.45
CA SER A 384 115.84 -66.70 -41.78
C SER A 384 117.21 -66.00 -41.70
N PHE A 385 117.36 -64.98 -40.85
CA PHE A 385 118.65 -64.34 -40.61
C PHE A 385 119.67 -65.31 -40.00
N CYS A 386 119.26 -66.12 -39.02
CA CYS A 386 120.09 -67.19 -38.46
C CYS A 386 120.51 -68.23 -39.51
N ILE A 387 119.59 -68.65 -40.39
CA ILE A 387 119.90 -69.58 -41.49
C ILE A 387 120.89 -68.95 -42.48
N LEU A 388 120.67 -67.71 -42.91
CA LEU A 388 121.61 -66.97 -43.78
C LEU A 388 122.99 -66.84 -43.12
N CYS A 389 123.05 -66.55 -41.83
CA CYS A 389 124.32 -66.53 -41.09
C CYS A 389 125.01 -67.90 -41.07
N ILE A 390 124.25 -69.01 -40.97
CA ILE A 390 124.79 -70.36 -41.04
C ILE A 390 125.30 -70.68 -42.46
N GLU A 391 124.54 -70.36 -43.51
CA GLU A 391 124.96 -70.56 -44.91
C GLU A 391 126.19 -69.72 -45.28
N LEU A 392 126.24 -68.43 -44.91
CA LEU A 392 127.43 -67.60 -45.08
C LEU A 392 128.65 -68.21 -44.36
N LYS A 393 128.45 -68.78 -43.17
CA LYS A 393 129.52 -69.43 -42.40
C LYS A 393 130.02 -70.72 -43.07
N TRP A 394 129.14 -71.46 -43.73
CA TRP A 394 129.50 -72.63 -44.55
C TRP A 394 130.19 -72.26 -45.86
N MET A 395 129.84 -71.14 -46.49
CA MET A 395 130.42 -70.71 -47.78
C MET A 395 131.82 -70.08 -47.64
N ILE A 396 132.21 -69.69 -46.42
CA ILE A 396 133.53 -69.12 -46.08
C ILE A 396 134.50 -70.20 -45.57
N CYS A 397 134.02 -71.42 -45.33
CA CYS A 397 134.83 -72.62 -45.04
C CYS A 397 134.97 -73.49 -46.29
#